data_AF-A0A022LRJ7-F1
#
_entry.id   AF-A0A022LRJ7-F1
#
_cell.length_a   1.000
_cell.length_b   1.000
_cell.length_c   1.000
_cell.angle_alpha   90.00
_cell.angle_beta   90.00
_cell.angle_gamma   90.00
#
_symmetry.space_group_name_H-M   'P 1'
#
loop_
_entity.id
_entity.type
_entity.pdbx_description
1 polymer ?
#
loop_
_entity_poly.entity_id
_entity_poly.type
_entity_poly.pdbx_seq_one_letter_code
_entity_poly.pdbx_strand_id
1 'polypeptide(L)'
;MASGDADAGSAAAGRSGESVLRGLLVSLLPAVGLLVGLVVGWYTVTWAVQTFRGVFAVPELSAVPTQDRAPGVPGPTVGYWLSWAVPVVAVYAASGLLLWRWRRGRLLTGSAVAGFSVVVLLIVPVWVSIEVGGFAPS
;
A
#
# COMPACT_ATOMS: atom_id res chain seq x y z
N MET A 1 58.89 13.08 -19.45
CA MET A 1 58.08 13.67 -18.36
C MET A 1 56.69 14.08 -18.88
N ALA A 2 55.97 13.20 -19.59
CA ALA A 2 54.72 13.56 -20.29
C ALA A 2 53.62 12.48 -20.15
N SER A 3 53.65 11.66 -19.09
CA SER A 3 52.69 10.56 -18.90
C SER A 3 51.60 10.84 -17.86
N GLY A 4 51.51 12.05 -17.29
CA GLY A 4 50.60 12.37 -16.18
C GLY A 4 49.18 12.80 -16.57
N ASP A 5 48.98 13.30 -17.79
CA ASP A 5 47.71 13.97 -18.15
C ASP A 5 46.63 13.01 -18.66
N ALA A 6 47.00 11.84 -19.18
CA ALA A 6 46.04 10.83 -19.68
C ALA A 6 45.26 10.16 -18.54
N ASP A 7 45.90 9.94 -17.38
CA ASP A 7 45.28 9.28 -16.23
C ASP A 7 44.26 10.19 -15.51
N ALA A 8 44.48 11.51 -15.55
CA ALA A 8 43.58 12.49 -14.94
C ALA A 8 42.22 12.58 -15.66
N GLY A 9 42.20 12.44 -17.00
CA GLY A 9 40.98 12.46 -17.80
C GLY A 9 40.10 11.22 -17.60
N SER A 10 40.71 10.04 -17.51
CA SER A 10 40.01 8.77 -17.25
C SER A 10 39.34 8.75 -15.86
N ALA A 11 40.05 9.24 -14.84
CA ALA A 11 39.52 9.33 -13.47
C ALA A 11 38.41 10.40 -13.30
N ALA A 12 38.36 11.42 -14.15
CA ALA A 12 37.30 12.44 -14.16
C ALA A 12 36.02 11.92 -14.84
N ALA A 13 36.16 11.19 -15.95
CA ALA A 13 35.04 10.57 -16.67
C ALA A 13 34.30 9.51 -15.82
N GLY A 14 35.05 8.68 -15.08
CA GLY A 14 34.46 7.67 -14.19
C GLY A 14 33.59 8.26 -13.07
N ARG A 15 34.04 9.36 -12.45
CA ARG A 15 33.28 10.06 -11.38
C ARG A 15 31.98 10.70 -11.88
N SER A 16 31.97 11.17 -13.14
CA SER A 16 30.76 11.71 -13.77
C SER A 16 29.69 10.63 -13.96
N GLY A 17 30.08 9.47 -14.51
CA GLY A 17 29.15 8.36 -14.74
C GLY A 17 28.49 7.82 -13.46
N GLU A 18 29.27 7.66 -12.38
CA GLU A 18 28.75 7.22 -11.09
C GLU A 18 27.74 8.21 -10.49
N SER A 19 27.97 9.52 -10.66
CA SER A 19 27.07 10.56 -10.16
C SER A 19 25.71 10.55 -10.89
N VAL A 20 25.72 10.33 -12.21
CA VAL A 20 24.50 10.22 -13.04
C VAL A 20 23.72 8.96 -12.69
N LEU A 21 24.39 7.80 -12.61
CA LEU A 21 23.76 6.54 -12.23
C LEU A 21 23.11 6.64 -10.84
N ARG A 22 23.83 7.23 -9.87
CA ARG A 22 23.29 7.44 -8.52
C ARG A 22 22.08 8.37 -8.52
N GLY A 23 22.11 9.44 -9.34
CA GLY A 23 20.98 10.33 -9.53
C GLY A 23 19.74 9.62 -10.08
N LEU A 24 19.92 8.80 -11.11
CA LEU A 24 18.85 7.99 -11.72
C LEU A 24 18.27 6.96 -10.74
N LEU A 25 19.11 6.28 -9.96
CA LEU A 25 18.62 5.33 -8.96
C LEU A 25 17.78 6.02 -7.90
N VAL A 26 18.21 7.18 -7.41
CA VAL A 26 17.47 7.96 -6.41
C VAL A 26 16.15 8.49 -6.98
N SER A 27 16.09 8.85 -8.26
CA SER A 27 14.85 9.32 -8.90
C SER A 27 13.86 8.19 -9.21
N LEU A 28 14.33 6.96 -9.39
CA LEU A 28 13.47 5.78 -9.60
C LEU A 28 12.89 5.22 -8.29
N LEU A 29 13.56 5.43 -7.16
CA LEU A 29 13.13 4.93 -5.84
C LEU A 29 11.66 5.28 -5.51
N PRO A 30 11.18 6.52 -5.72
CA PRO A 30 9.78 6.88 -5.48
C PRO A 30 8.79 6.11 -6.36
N ALA A 31 9.12 5.89 -7.64
CA ALA A 31 8.26 5.15 -8.56
C ALA A 31 8.15 3.67 -8.14
N VAL A 32 9.28 3.07 -7.75
CA VAL A 32 9.32 1.70 -7.21
C VAL A 32 8.49 1.63 -5.93
N GLY A 33 8.67 2.59 -5.01
CA GLY A 33 7.91 2.63 -3.76
C GLY A 33 6.41 2.73 -4.03
N LEU A 34 5.97 3.64 -4.90
CA LEU A 34 4.57 3.75 -5.32
C LEU A 34 4.01 2.41 -5.81
N LEU A 35 4.71 1.73 -6.73
CA LEU A 35 4.27 0.42 -7.27
C LEU A 35 4.17 -0.63 -6.17
N VAL A 36 5.16 -0.72 -5.27
CA VAL A 36 5.12 -1.61 -4.11
C VAL A 36 3.91 -1.30 -3.23
N GLY A 37 3.66 -0.01 -2.97
CA GLY A 37 2.50 0.46 -2.22
C GLY A 37 1.18 0.04 -2.83
N LEU A 38 1.01 0.21 -4.15
CA LEU A 38 -0.18 -0.22 -4.88
C LEU A 38 -0.42 -1.73 -4.76
N VAL A 39 0.63 -2.54 -4.94
CA VAL A 39 0.55 -4.01 -4.85
C VAL A 39 0.18 -4.44 -3.43
N VAL A 40 0.82 -3.86 -2.41
CA VAL A 40 0.51 -4.15 -1.00
C VAL A 40 -0.92 -3.71 -0.67
N GLY A 41 -1.36 -2.56 -1.18
CA GLY A 41 -2.73 -2.07 -1.03
C GLY A 41 -3.75 -3.05 -1.60
N TRP A 42 -3.52 -3.49 -2.84
CA TRP A 42 -4.38 -4.47 -3.50
C TRP A 42 -4.46 -5.78 -2.73
N TYR A 43 -3.31 -6.31 -2.30
CA TYR A 43 -3.24 -7.54 -1.51
C TYR A 43 -3.94 -7.40 -0.16
N THR A 44 -3.80 -6.25 0.50
CA THR A 44 -4.45 -5.97 1.78
C THR A 44 -5.97 -6.01 1.65
N VAL A 45 -6.51 -5.33 0.64
CA VAL A 45 -7.96 -5.24 0.40
C VAL A 45 -8.56 -6.59 -0.04
N THR A 46 -7.87 -7.33 -0.92
CA THR A 46 -8.44 -8.55 -1.52
C THR A 46 -8.19 -9.80 -0.70
N TRP A 47 -7.00 -9.96 -0.11
CA TRP A 47 -6.59 -11.20 0.55
C TRP A 47 -6.54 -11.08 2.07
N ALA A 48 -5.96 -10.00 2.60
CA ALA A 48 -5.79 -9.87 4.05
C ALA A 48 -7.12 -9.71 4.79
N VAL A 49 -8.06 -8.94 4.23
CA VAL A 49 -9.43 -8.81 4.77
C VAL A 49 -10.12 -10.18 4.83
N GLN A 50 -10.07 -10.96 3.74
CA GLN A 50 -10.72 -12.27 3.68
C GLN A 50 -10.09 -13.27 4.64
N THR A 51 -8.75 -13.27 4.72
CA THR A 51 -8.02 -14.11 5.68
C THR A 51 -8.39 -13.74 7.11
N PHE A 52 -8.48 -12.44 7.43
CA PHE A 52 -8.90 -11.97 8.75
C PHE A 52 -10.33 -12.45 9.07
N ARG A 53 -11.27 -12.29 8.13
CA ARG A 53 -12.65 -12.76 8.30
C ARG A 53 -12.70 -14.27 8.57
N GLY A 54 -11.95 -15.06 7.82
CA GLY A 54 -11.87 -16.51 8.00
C GLY A 54 -11.26 -16.92 9.35
N VAL A 55 -10.16 -16.29 9.76
CA VAL A 55 -9.47 -16.59 11.03
C VAL A 55 -10.32 -16.24 12.25
N PHE A 56 -11.05 -15.13 12.20
CA PHE A 56 -11.88 -14.66 13.31
C PHE A 56 -13.35 -15.09 13.19
N ALA A 57 -13.70 -15.96 12.24
CA ALA A 57 -15.06 -16.40 11.95
C ALA A 57 -16.06 -15.22 11.90
N VAL A 58 -15.65 -14.12 11.26
CA VAL A 58 -16.48 -12.92 11.15
C VAL A 58 -17.72 -13.29 10.33
N PRO A 59 -18.94 -13.10 10.86
CA PRO A 59 -20.16 -13.43 10.14
C PRO A 59 -20.22 -12.69 8.80
N GLU A 60 -20.57 -13.43 7.75
CA GLU A 60 -20.78 -12.84 6.43
C GLU A 60 -21.97 -11.87 6.47
N LEU A 61 -21.85 -10.76 5.74
CA LEU A 61 -22.96 -9.84 5.58
C LEU A 61 -24.08 -10.54 4.80
N SER A 62 -25.32 -10.37 5.25
CA SER A 62 -26.48 -10.78 4.47
C SER A 62 -26.45 -10.13 3.09
N ALA A 63 -26.66 -10.94 2.04
CA ALA A 63 -26.73 -10.47 0.65
C ALA A 63 -27.87 -9.48 0.39
N VAL A 64 -28.83 -9.38 1.31
CA VAL A 64 -29.94 -8.43 1.24
C VAL A 64 -29.45 -7.04 1.69
N PRO A 65 -29.70 -5.98 0.90
CA PRO A 65 -29.41 -4.60 1.29
C PRO A 65 -29.92 -4.29 2.69
N THR A 66 -29.16 -3.51 3.46
CA THR A 66 -29.51 -3.25 4.87
C THR A 66 -30.91 -2.65 5.04
N GLN A 67 -31.38 -1.89 4.04
CA GLN A 67 -32.71 -1.26 4.01
C GLN A 67 -33.88 -2.24 3.77
N ASP A 68 -33.61 -3.40 3.15
CA ASP A 68 -34.62 -4.40 2.77
C ASP A 68 -34.63 -5.62 3.71
N ARG A 69 -33.82 -5.58 4.78
CA ARG A 69 -33.71 -6.68 5.73
C ARG A 69 -34.94 -6.77 6.63
N ALA A 70 -35.35 -8.00 6.92
CA ALA A 70 -36.39 -8.26 7.90
C ALA A 70 -36.03 -7.62 9.26
N PRO A 71 -37.03 -7.11 10.02
CA PRO A 71 -36.80 -6.56 11.35
C PRO A 71 -36.06 -7.56 12.24
N GLY A 72 -34.94 -7.13 12.83
CA GLY A 72 -34.13 -7.97 13.73
C GLY A 72 -32.91 -8.64 13.10
N VAL A 73 -32.68 -8.51 11.79
CA VAL A 73 -31.43 -8.97 11.16
C VAL A 73 -30.29 -7.99 11.50
N PRO A 74 -29.18 -8.43 12.10
CA PRO A 74 -28.07 -7.55 12.47
C PRO A 74 -27.44 -6.85 11.26
N GLY A 75 -27.04 -5.59 11.44
CA GLY A 75 -26.21 -4.84 10.49
C GLY A 75 -24.75 -5.33 10.48
N PRO A 76 -23.85 -4.59 9.80
CA PRO A 76 -22.42 -4.87 9.84
C PRO A 76 -21.90 -4.94 11.27
N THR A 77 -21.32 -6.09 11.63
CA THR A 77 -20.83 -6.35 12.99
C THR A 77 -19.54 -5.56 13.28
N VAL A 78 -19.16 -5.45 14.55
CA VAL A 78 -17.84 -4.89 14.92
C VAL A 78 -16.71 -5.69 14.27
N GLY A 79 -16.84 -7.02 14.20
CA GLY A 79 -15.87 -7.90 13.52
C GLY A 79 -15.69 -7.56 12.05
N TYR A 80 -16.77 -7.19 11.35
CA TYR A 80 -16.70 -6.72 9.98
C TYR A 80 -15.85 -5.45 9.84
N TRP A 81 -16.10 -4.43 10.67
CA TRP A 81 -15.30 -3.20 10.64
C TRP A 81 -13.84 -3.43 11.00
N LEU A 82 -13.58 -4.30 11.98
CA LEU A 82 -12.22 -4.68 12.35
C LEU A 82 -11.49 -5.42 11.23
N SER A 83 -12.20 -6.24 10.43
CA SER A 83 -11.59 -6.92 9.28
C SER A 83 -11.04 -5.96 8.22
N TRP A 84 -11.63 -4.77 8.11
CA TRP A 84 -11.13 -3.70 7.24
C TRP A 84 -10.04 -2.87 7.91
N ALA A 85 -10.21 -2.52 9.17
CA ALA A 85 -9.31 -1.60 9.88
C ALA A 85 -7.97 -2.25 10.26
N VAL A 86 -7.97 -3.47 10.78
CA VAL A 86 -6.77 -4.09 11.37
C VAL A 86 -5.66 -4.31 10.33
N PRO A 87 -5.92 -4.89 9.14
CA PRO A 87 -4.87 -5.04 8.13
C PRO A 87 -4.26 -3.70 7.70
N VAL A 88 -5.09 -2.67 7.53
CA VAL A 88 -4.66 -1.32 7.14
C VAL A 88 -3.78 -0.68 8.21
N VAL A 89 -4.22 -0.73 9.47
CA VAL A 89 -3.46 -0.20 10.61
C VAL A 89 -2.13 -0.93 10.76
N ALA A 90 -2.09 -2.26 10.57
CA ALA A 90 -0.86 -3.03 10.63
C ALA A 90 0.17 -2.56 9.58
N VAL A 91 -0.27 -2.29 8.34
CA VAL A 91 0.60 -1.76 7.27
C VAL A 91 1.11 -0.36 7.62
N TYR A 92 0.26 0.54 8.11
CA TYR A 92 0.71 1.88 8.54
C TYR A 92 1.67 1.83 9.71
N ALA A 93 1.42 0.97 10.71
CA ALA A 93 2.30 0.79 11.86
C ALA A 93 3.67 0.26 11.45
N ALA A 94 3.71 -0.77 10.60
CA ALA A 94 4.95 -1.30 10.04
C ALA A 94 5.71 -0.24 9.21
N SER A 95 4.99 0.53 8.39
CA SER A 95 5.58 1.61 7.59
C SER A 95 6.13 2.74 8.46
N GLY A 96 5.42 3.12 9.52
CA GLY A 96 5.88 4.11 10.50
C GLY A 96 7.14 3.66 11.23
N LEU A 97 7.21 2.38 11.64
CA LEU A 97 8.39 1.77 12.23
C LEU A 97 9.60 1.80 11.27
N LEU A 98 9.38 1.48 9.99
CA LEU A 98 10.41 1.54 8.95
C LEU A 98 10.91 2.96 8.70
N LEU A 99 10.00 3.94 8.63
CA LEU A 99 10.35 5.37 8.48
C LEU A 99 11.15 5.89 9.67
N TRP A 100 10.81 5.44 10.88
CA TRP A 100 11.52 5.80 12.10
C TRP A 100 12.91 5.17 12.15
N ARG A 101 13.04 3.87 11.83
CA ARG A 101 14.30 3.12 11.95
C ARG A 101 15.29 3.42 10.80
N TRP A 102 14.80 3.66 9.58
CA TRP A 102 15.64 3.80 8.38
C TRP A 102 15.48 5.16 7.70
N ARG A 103 16.32 6.12 8.13
CA ARG A 103 16.38 7.46 7.50
C ARG A 103 16.69 7.43 6.00
N ARG A 104 17.49 6.47 5.52
CA ARG A 104 17.85 6.32 4.10
C ARG A 104 16.69 5.79 3.24
N GLY A 105 15.73 5.08 3.84
CA GLY A 105 14.59 4.48 3.14
C GLY A 105 13.38 5.41 3.00
N ARG A 106 13.43 6.64 3.52
CA ARG A 106 12.25 7.52 3.63
C ARG A 106 11.54 7.79 2.31
N LEU A 107 12.28 7.97 1.21
CA LEU A 107 11.69 8.20 -0.10
C LEU A 107 10.92 6.97 -0.60
N LEU A 108 11.51 5.79 -0.45
CA LEU A 108 10.89 4.53 -0.84
C LEU A 108 9.67 4.21 0.04
N THR A 109 9.82 4.29 1.37
CA THR A 109 8.72 3.98 2.28
C THR A 109 7.60 5.03 2.20
N GLY A 110 7.94 6.32 2.06
CA GLY A 110 6.94 7.38 1.90
C GLY A 110 6.13 7.24 0.62
N SER A 111 6.78 6.94 -0.51
CA SER A 111 6.08 6.66 -1.77
C SER A 111 5.27 5.36 -1.74
N ALA A 112 5.74 4.33 -1.04
CA ALA A 112 4.96 3.11 -0.81
C ALA A 112 3.71 3.36 0.03
N VAL A 113 3.81 4.14 1.11
CA VAL A 113 2.65 4.55 1.91
C VAL A 113 1.67 5.37 1.07
N ALA A 114 2.16 6.25 0.20
CA ALA A 114 1.31 7.00 -0.72
C ALA A 114 0.55 6.08 -1.68
N GLY A 115 1.25 5.16 -2.36
CA GLY A 115 0.62 4.18 -3.26
C GLY A 115 -0.40 3.30 -2.55
N PHE A 116 -0.06 2.80 -1.37
CA PHE A 116 -0.97 2.04 -0.51
C PHE A 116 -2.23 2.84 -0.17
N SER A 117 -2.07 4.10 0.23
CA SER A 117 -3.18 4.98 0.60
C SER A 117 -4.12 5.25 -0.57
N VAL A 118 -3.59 5.39 -1.79
CA VAL A 118 -4.41 5.55 -3.00
C VAL A 118 -5.34 4.35 -3.19
N VAL A 119 -4.84 3.12 -3.06
CA VAL A 119 -5.68 1.92 -3.19
C VAL A 119 -6.72 1.87 -2.08
N VAL A 120 -6.31 2.08 -0.83
CA VAL A 120 -7.24 2.02 0.31
C VAL A 120 -8.36 3.05 0.17
N LEU A 121 -8.02 4.30 -0.14
CA LEU A 121 -9.01 5.39 -0.22
C LEU A 121 -9.95 5.28 -1.43
N LEU A 122 -9.51 4.66 -2.53
CA LEU A 122 -10.34 4.50 -3.73
C LEU A 122 -11.15 3.21 -3.72
N ILE A 123 -10.54 2.10 -3.32
CA ILE A 123 -11.15 0.77 -3.46
C ILE A 123 -12.00 0.41 -2.24
N VAL A 124 -11.55 0.70 -1.01
CA VAL A 124 -12.29 0.29 0.20
C VAL A 124 -13.69 0.90 0.26
N PRO A 125 -13.92 2.21 0.01
CA PRO A 125 -15.26 2.77 0.04
C PRO A 125 -16.19 2.15 -1.00
N VAL A 126 -15.67 1.89 -2.20
CA VAL A 126 -16.44 1.23 -3.28
C VAL A 126 -16.80 -0.19 -2.87
N TRP A 127 -15.84 -0.95 -2.34
CA TRP A 127 -16.05 -2.33 -1.93
C TRP A 127 -17.03 -2.45 -0.77
N VAL A 128 -16.89 -1.60 0.24
CA VAL A 128 -17.82 -1.53 1.39
C VAL A 128 -19.21 -1.11 0.93
N SER A 129 -19.32 -0.17 0.00
CA SER A 129 -20.61 0.24 -0.57
C SER A 129 -21.31 -0.93 -1.25
N ILE A 130 -20.57 -1.72 -2.03
CA ILE A 130 -21.07 -2.93 -2.67
C ILE A 130 -21.51 -3.98 -1.64
N GLU A 131 -20.68 -4.23 -0.61
CA GLU A 131 -20.96 -5.23 0.44
C GLU A 131 -22.15 -4.85 1.33
N VAL A 132 -22.34 -3.56 1.64
CA VAL A 132 -23.38 -3.08 2.58
C VAL A 132 -24.66 -2.66 1.86
N GLY A 133 -24.53 -2.06 0.68
CA GLY A 133 -25.64 -1.62 -0.16
C GLY A 133 -26.33 -2.75 -0.92
N GLY A 134 -25.66 -3.89 -1.07
CA GLY A 134 -26.18 -5.06 -1.79
C GLY A 134 -26.19 -4.87 -3.32
N PHE A 135 -26.34 -5.99 -4.04
CA PHE A 135 -26.37 -6.03 -5.51
C PHE A 135 -27.79 -6.07 -6.10
N ALA A 136 -28.83 -5.87 -5.27
CA ALA A 136 -30.20 -6.02 -5.74
C ALA A 136 -30.54 -4.89 -6.74
N PRO A 137 -30.92 -5.20 -7.99
CA PRO A 137 -31.56 -4.20 -8.84
C PRO A 137 -32.87 -3.80 -8.17
N SER A 138 -33.05 -2.49 -7.97
CA SER A 138 -34.33 -1.88 -7.60
C SER A 138 -35.39 -2.13 -8.67
#